data_AF-A0A077M2D6-F1
#
_entry.id   AF-A0A077M2D6-F1
#
_cell.length_a   1.000
_cell.length_b   1.000
_cell.length_c   1.000
_cell.angle_alpha   90.00
_cell.angle_beta   90.00
_cell.angle_gamma   90.00
#
_symmetry.space_group_name_H-M   'P 1'
#
loop_
_entity.id
_entity.type
_entity.pdbx_description
1 polymer ?
#
loop_
_entity_poly.entity_id
_entity_poly.type
_entity_poly.pdbx_seq_one_letter_code
_entity_poly.pdbx_strand_id
1 'polypeptide(L)'
;MVVARDPGRVEALREAQAKALMLFEDVVARGLIVPGVGERELSDQVRDLAAEMFGPPECRAAGRGRRPRGRGPPAGPRADHRR
;
A
#
# COMPACT_ATOMS: atom_id res chain seq x y z
N MET A 1 -21.63 -22.90 20.87
CA MET A 1 -20.98 -22.37 19.65
C MET A 1 -19.48 -22.61 19.79
N VAL A 2 -18.97 -23.72 19.24
CA VAL A 2 -17.52 -23.98 19.22
C VAL A 2 -17.02 -23.46 17.88
N VAL A 3 -16.36 -22.30 17.89
CA VAL A 3 -15.56 -21.88 16.73
C VAL A 3 -14.35 -22.79 16.75
N ALA A 4 -14.27 -23.75 15.83
CA ALA A 4 -13.07 -24.57 15.66
C ALA A 4 -11.90 -23.63 15.29
N ARG A 5 -11.16 -23.17 16.30
CA ARG A 5 -9.92 -22.42 16.12
C ARG A 5 -8.89 -23.45 15.69
N ASP A 6 -8.66 -23.53 14.39
CA ASP A 6 -7.43 -24.12 13.88
C ASP A 6 -6.25 -23.34 14.51
N PRO A 7 -5.46 -23.95 15.41
CA PRO A 7 -4.41 -23.23 16.13
C PRO A 7 -3.35 -22.67 15.16
N GLY A 8 -3.10 -23.36 14.04
CA GLY A 8 -2.20 -22.87 12.98
C GLY A 8 -2.69 -21.57 12.36
N ARG A 9 -3.99 -21.45 12.05
CA ARG A 9 -4.60 -20.21 11.55
C ARG A 9 -4.51 -19.07 12.56
N VAL A 10 -4.70 -19.35 13.85
CA VAL A 10 -4.62 -18.32 14.90
C VAL A 10 -3.20 -17.79 15.02
N GLU A 11 -2.19 -18.65 15.01
CA GLU A 11 -0.79 -18.24 15.07
C GLU A 11 -0.38 -17.47 13.81
N ALA A 12 -0.78 -17.91 12.62
CA ALA A 12 -0.51 -17.18 11.37
C ALA A 12 -1.12 -15.76 11.38
N LEU A 13 -2.34 -15.59 11.92
CA LEU A 13 -2.96 -14.27 12.06
C LEU A 13 -2.23 -13.38 13.07
N ARG A 14 -1.72 -13.94 14.17
CA ARG A 14 -0.92 -13.21 15.15
C ARG A 14 0.42 -12.78 14.57
N GLU A 15 1.07 -13.66 13.81
CA GLU A 15 2.30 -13.33 13.10
C GLU A 15 2.08 -12.21 12.09
N ALA A 16 1.00 -12.29 11.30
CA ALA A 16 0.64 -11.24 10.36
C ALA A 16 0.36 -9.90 11.07
N GLN A 17 -0.30 -9.92 12.23
CA GLN A 17 -0.51 -8.71 13.03
C GLN A 17 0.80 -8.12 13.55
N ALA A 18 1.72 -8.93 14.05
CA ALA A 18 3.02 -8.48 14.53
C ALA A 18 3.82 -7.80 13.40
N LYS A 19 3.84 -8.39 12.20
CA LYS A 19 4.46 -7.79 11.01
C LYS A 19 3.81 -6.45 10.63
N ALA A 20 2.48 -6.35 10.74
CA ALA A 20 1.77 -5.09 10.46
C ALA A 20 2.14 -3.98 11.45
N LEU A 21 2.28 -4.29 12.75
CA LEU A 21 2.73 -3.32 13.75
C LEU A 21 4.13 -2.81 13.43
N MET A 22 5.07 -3.71 13.17
CA MET A 22 6.45 -3.36 12.79
C MET A 22 6.48 -2.45 11.55
N LEU A 23 5.67 -2.79 10.53
CA LEU A 23 5.57 -1.98 9.32
C LEU A 23 5.12 -0.55 9.63
N PHE A 24 4.06 -0.38 10.42
CA PHE A 24 3.54 0.95 10.72
C PHE A 24 4.49 1.78 11.58
N GLU A 25 5.21 1.16 12.50
CA GLU A 25 6.28 1.82 13.25
C GLU A 25 7.38 2.34 12.31
N ASP A 26 7.83 1.52 11.36
CA ASP A 26 8.81 1.92 10.33
C ASP A 26 8.28 3.03 9.41
N VAL A 27 7.01 2.99 8.99
CA VAL A 27 6.38 4.01 8.15
C VAL A 27 6.40 5.39 8.84
N VAL A 28 6.10 5.41 10.14
CA VAL A 28 6.14 6.62 10.96
C VAL A 28 7.58 7.07 11.21
N ALA A 29 8.48 6.15 11.56
CA ALA A 29 9.89 6.45 11.81
C ALA A 29 10.61 7.03 10.59
N ARG A 30 10.23 6.58 9.39
CA ARG A 30 10.75 7.09 8.11
C ARG A 30 10.06 8.36 7.63
N GLY A 31 8.98 8.77 8.30
CA GLY A 31 8.25 10.00 7.97
C GLY A 31 7.57 9.96 6.60
N LEU A 32 7.07 8.79 6.15
CA LEU A 32 6.41 8.67 4.85
C LEU A 32 5.08 9.43 4.77
N ILE A 33 4.46 9.71 5.92
CA ILE A 33 3.20 10.43 6.03
C ILE A 33 3.51 11.94 6.04
N VAL A 34 3.49 12.56 4.86
CA VAL A 34 3.76 13.99 4.70
C VAL A 34 2.58 14.72 4.03
N PRO A 35 2.38 16.02 4.35
CA PRO A 35 1.44 16.85 3.61
C PRO A 35 1.77 16.88 2.11
N GLY A 36 0.77 16.67 1.27
CA GLY A 36 0.92 16.69 -0.19
C GLY A 36 1.12 15.32 -0.85
N VAL A 37 1.37 14.26 -0.07
CA VAL A 37 1.34 12.88 -0.57
C VAL A 37 -0.10 12.36 -0.51
N GLY A 38 -0.60 11.87 -1.65
CA GLY A 38 -1.93 11.28 -1.73
C GLY A 38 -1.98 9.87 -1.12
N GLU A 39 -3.15 9.45 -0.64
CA GLU A 39 -3.41 8.13 -0.05
C GLU A 39 -2.80 6.98 -0.88
N ARG A 40 -2.96 7.07 -2.20
CA ARG A 40 -2.52 6.02 -3.12
C ARG A 40 -1.00 5.94 -3.25
N GLU A 41 -0.34 7.09 -3.27
CA GLU A 41 1.13 7.14 -3.34
C GLU A 41 1.73 6.64 -2.03
N LEU A 42 1.17 7.05 -0.89
CA LEU A 42 1.54 6.51 0.41
C LEU A 42 1.33 4.98 0.46
N SER A 43 0.20 4.48 -0.03
CA SER A 43 -0.09 3.05 -0.06
C SER A 43 0.90 2.26 -0.94
N ASP A 44 1.39 2.86 -2.02
CA ASP A 44 2.40 2.24 -2.87
C ASP A 44 3.75 2.18 -2.11
N GLN A 45 4.17 3.27 -1.45
CA GLN A 45 5.38 3.31 -0.63
C GLN A 45 5.35 2.31 0.54
N VAL A 46 4.22 2.20 1.25
CA VAL A 46 4.03 1.24 2.35
C VAL A 46 4.12 -0.20 1.85
N ARG A 47 3.56 -0.49 0.66
CA ARG A 47 3.63 -1.84 0.06
C ARG A 47 5.05 -2.20 -0.33
N ASP A 48 5.79 -1.25 -0.91
CA ASP A 48 7.17 -1.48 -1.33
C ASP A 48 8.07 -1.70 -0.10
N LEU A 49 7.87 -0.91 0.96
CA LEU A 49 8.53 -1.11 2.25
C LEU A 49 8.21 -2.48 2.87
N ALA A 50 6.95 -2.91 2.83
CA ALA A 50 6.57 -4.24 3.31
C ALA A 50 7.25 -5.35 2.51
N ALA A 51 7.39 -5.18 1.19
CA ALA A 51 8.08 -6.14 0.33
C ALA A 51 9.59 -6.20 0.62
N GLU A 52 10.21 -5.08 1.00
CA GLU A 52 11.60 -5.04 1.45
C GLU A 52 11.80 -5.75 2.79
N MET A 53 10.89 -5.53 3.76
CA MET A 53 11.04 -6.04 5.13
C MET A 53 10.63 -7.51 5.29
N PHE A 54 9.57 -7.93 4.60
CA PHE A 54 8.94 -9.25 4.82
C PHE A 54 8.95 -10.14 3.58
N GLY A 55 9.54 -9.66 2.49
CA GLY A 55 9.47 -10.30 1.18
C GLY A 55 8.19 -9.90 0.42
N PRO A 56 8.16 -10.13 -0.91
CA PRO A 56 7.00 -9.80 -1.71
C PRO A 56 5.77 -10.54 -1.20
N PRO A 57 4.59 -9.90 -1.13
CA PRO A 57 3.37 -10.60 -0.76
C PRO A 57 3.19 -11.78 -1.72
N GLU A 58 2.94 -12.97 -1.15
CA GLU A 58 2.62 -14.17 -1.91
C GLU A 58 1.44 -13.88 -2.83
N CYS A 59 1.77 -13.63 -4.09
CA CYS A 59 0.83 -13.14 -5.07
C CYS A 59 0.01 -14.35 -5.54
N ARG A 60 -1.02 -14.74 -4.77
CA ARG A 60 -1.98 -15.77 -5.17
C ARG A 60 -2.81 -15.22 -6.32
N ALA A 61 -2.34 -15.47 -7.54
CA ALA A 61 -2.92 -15.12 -8.83
C ALA A 61 -3.22 -13.61 -9.04
N ALA A 62 -2.41 -13.02 -9.91
CA ALA A 62 -2.51 -11.65 -10.40
C ALA A 62 -3.91 -11.32 -10.98
N GLY A 63 -4.64 -10.45 -10.28
CA GLY A 63 -5.79 -9.73 -10.80
C GLY A 63 -5.45 -8.26 -11.05
N ARG A 64 -4.87 -7.98 -12.23
CA ARG A 64 -4.55 -6.65 -12.80
C ARG A 64 -3.24 -6.01 -12.31
N GLY A 65 -2.17 -6.25 -13.08
CA GLY A 65 -1.05 -5.31 -13.15
C GLY A 65 -1.60 -3.90 -13.46
N ARG A 66 -1.33 -2.95 -12.56
CA ARG A 66 -1.74 -1.55 -12.76
C ARG A 66 -0.89 -0.98 -13.90
N ARG A 67 -1.53 -0.40 -14.92
CA ARG A 67 -0.83 0.34 -15.98
C ARG A 67 0.01 1.47 -15.37
N PRO A 68 1.20 1.79 -15.90
CA PRO A 68 1.93 2.98 -15.52
C PRO A 68 1.04 4.20 -15.86
N ARG A 69 0.56 4.90 -14.84
CA ARG A 69 -0.21 6.14 -15.05
C ARG A 69 0.80 7.27 -15.19
N GLY A 70 0.99 7.67 -16.45
CA GLY A 70 1.89 8.73 -16.83
C GLY A 70 1.65 10.01 -16.03
N ARG A 71 2.75 10.71 -15.75
CA ARG A 71 2.77 12.13 -15.42
C ARG A 71 1.87 12.86 -16.44
N GLY A 72 0.76 13.41 -15.98
CA GLY A 72 -0.15 14.16 -16.85
C GLY A 72 0.60 15.30 -17.55
N PRO A 73 0.23 15.67 -18.79
CA PRO A 73 0.87 16.80 -19.46
C PRO A 73 0.69 18.08 -18.64
N PRO A 74 1.66 19.02 -18.66
CA PRO A 74 1.53 20.29 -17.95
C PRO A 74 0.28 21.01 -18.45
N ALA A 75 -0.49 21.56 -17.52
CA ALA A 75 -1.70 22.31 -17.82
C ALA A 75 -1.38 23.46 -18.80
N GLY A 76 -1.73 23.28 -20.07
CA GLY A 76 -1.71 24.36 -21.06
C GLY A 76 -2.78 25.40 -20.73
N PRO A 77 -2.64 26.65 -21.21
CA PRO A 77 -3.60 27.71 -20.92
C PRO A 77 -4.98 27.33 -21.46
N ARG A 78 -5.99 27.47 -20.60
CA ARG A 78 -7.40 27.23 -20.94
C ARG A 78 -7.80 28.21 -22.05
N ALA A 79 -8.18 27.70 -23.22
CA ALA A 79 -8.71 28.53 -24.30
C ALA A 79 -10.01 29.21 -23.83
N ASP A 80 -10.03 30.53 -23.90
CA ASP A 80 -11.19 31.37 -23.62
C ASP A 80 -12.20 31.22 -24.78
N HIS A 81 -13.34 30.58 -24.52
CA HIS A 81 -14.41 30.41 -25.50
C HIS A 81 -15.33 31.64 -25.58
N ARG A 82 -14.73 32.82 -25.77
CA ARG A 82 -15.45 33.98 -26.31
C ARG A 82 -15.05 34.21 -27.76
N ARG A 83 -15.81 33.64 -28.70
CA ARG A 83 -16.50 34.35 -29.79
C ARG A 83 -17.27 33.39 -30.67
#